data_AF-A0A7S0AJ07-F1
#
_entry.id   AF-A0A7S0AJ07-F1
#
_cell.length_a   1.000
_cell.length_b   1.000
_cell.length_c   1.000
_cell.angle_alpha   90.00
_cell.angle_beta   90.00
_cell.angle_gamma   90.00
#
_symmetry.space_group_name_H-M   'P 1'
#
loop_
_entity.id
_entity.type
_entity.pdbx_description
1 polymer ?
#
loop_
_entity_poly.entity_id
_entity_poly.type
_entity_poly.pdbx_seq_one_letter_code
_entity_poly.pdbx_strand_id
1 'polypeptide(L)'
;GYDGSHRLNDFVRFDFDVDDLDCTIPPSTLVTDLRNMVNGEALSDIIFIVEDRPIHAHKVLLMRSPYFQAMFLGPMMESSQSEIRLEQVSYDIFLLLLEYLYTDTVRIPLD
;
A
#
# COMPACT_ATOMS: atom_id res chain seq x y z
N GLY A 1 28.51 -30.98 -30.59
CA GLY A 1 29.39 -31.82 -29.74
C GLY A 1 30.82 -31.72 -30.23
N TYR A 2 31.81 -31.58 -29.34
CA TYR A 2 33.20 -31.21 -29.64
C TYR A 2 34.10 -32.42 -29.95
N ASP A 3 34.92 -32.36 -31.01
CA ASP A 3 35.80 -33.46 -31.46
C ASP A 3 37.31 -33.21 -31.23
N GLY A 4 37.67 -32.16 -30.49
CA GLY A 4 39.07 -31.90 -30.12
C GLY A 4 39.88 -31.08 -31.12
N SER A 5 39.36 -30.75 -32.30
CA SER A 5 40.09 -29.94 -33.29
C SER A 5 39.25 -28.86 -33.98
N HIS A 6 37.93 -29.05 -34.09
CA HIS A 6 37.01 -28.03 -34.57
C HIS A 6 35.91 -27.77 -33.54
N ARG A 7 35.82 -26.52 -33.07
CA ARG A 7 34.65 -26.04 -32.34
C ARG A 7 33.55 -25.79 -33.36
N LEU A 8 32.42 -26.51 -33.26
CA LEU A 8 31.22 -26.10 -33.98
C LEU A 8 30.80 -24.71 -33.44
N ASN A 9 30.47 -23.80 -34.36
CA ASN A 9 29.90 -22.47 -34.08
C ASN A 9 28.39 -22.56 -33.76
N ASP A 10 27.95 -23.67 -33.18
CA ASP A 10 26.56 -23.97 -32.82
C ASP A 10 26.21 -23.50 -31.39
N PHE A 11 27.07 -22.68 -30.78
CA PHE A 11 26.66 -21.87 -29.63
C PHE A 11 25.66 -20.82 -30.11
N VAL A 12 24.38 -21.18 -30.04
CA VAL A 12 23.29 -20.20 -30.02
C VAL A 12 23.44 -19.44 -28.71
N ARG A 13 24.11 -18.29 -28.77
CA ARG A 13 23.92 -17.25 -27.77
C ARG A 13 22.46 -16.83 -27.94
N PHE A 14 21.63 -17.14 -26.96
CA PHE A 14 20.39 -16.39 -26.79
C PHE A 14 20.85 -14.97 -26.39
N ASP A 15 21.19 -14.15 -27.38
CA ASP A 15 21.12 -12.72 -27.19
C ASP A 15 19.63 -12.45 -27.04
N PHE A 16 19.23 -12.24 -25.79
CA PHE A 16 18.09 -11.38 -25.55
C PHE A 16 18.57 -10.00 -26.00
N ASP A 17 18.57 -9.77 -27.31
CA ASP A 17 18.80 -8.44 -27.86
C ASP A 17 17.81 -7.55 -27.14
N VAL A 18 18.33 -6.70 -26.26
CA VAL A 18 17.54 -5.74 -25.50
C VAL A 18 16.84 -4.78 -26.47
N ASP A 19 17.30 -4.76 -27.72
CA ASP A 19 16.79 -4.00 -28.86
C ASP A 19 15.49 -4.57 -29.49
N ASP A 20 15.14 -5.85 -29.24
CA ASP A 20 13.90 -6.47 -29.78
C ASP A 20 12.75 -6.57 -28.75
N LEU A 21 12.96 -6.04 -27.54
CA LEU A 21 11.88 -5.79 -26.58
C LEU A 21 11.51 -4.32 -26.61
N ASP A 22 10.52 -3.95 -27.45
CA ASP A 22 9.66 -2.79 -27.22
C ASP A 22 8.79 -3.04 -25.96
N CYS A 23 9.46 -3.25 -24.83
CA CYS A 23 8.84 -3.48 -23.54
C CYS A 23 8.93 -2.17 -22.75
N THR A 24 8.03 -1.24 -23.06
CA THR A 24 7.84 -0.07 -22.20
C THR A 24 7.27 -0.55 -20.86
N ILE A 25 8.04 -0.37 -19.79
CA ILE A 25 7.58 -0.69 -18.43
C ILE A 25 6.41 0.27 -18.11
N PRO A 26 5.19 -0.24 -17.85
CA PRO A 26 4.05 0.62 -17.53
C PRO A 26 4.31 1.38 -16.22
N PRO A 27 3.77 2.59 -16.06
CA PRO A 27 3.89 3.33 -14.82
C PRO A 27 3.23 2.57 -13.67
N SER A 28 3.80 2.72 -12.46
CA SER A 28 3.24 2.10 -11.26
C SER A 28 1.84 2.66 -10.94
N THR A 29 0.89 1.77 -10.68
CA THR A 29 -0.47 2.11 -10.23
C THR A 29 -0.61 2.08 -8.70
N LEU A 30 0.42 1.66 -7.97
CA LEU A 30 0.37 1.37 -6.53
C LEU A 30 -0.30 2.48 -5.71
N VAL A 31 0.12 3.74 -5.90
CA VAL A 31 -0.43 4.87 -5.12
C VAL A 31 -1.91 5.10 -5.43
N THR A 32 -2.32 4.91 -6.68
CA THR A 32 -3.72 5.01 -7.10
C THR A 32 -4.55 3.87 -6.50
N ASP A 33 -4.03 2.65 -6.55
CA ASP A 33 -4.70 1.47 -6.00
C ASP A 33 -4.86 1.59 -4.48
N LEU A 34 -3.80 2.03 -3.76
CA LEU A 34 -3.88 2.31 -2.34
C LEU A 34 -4.85 3.45 -2.02
N ARG A 35 -4.89 4.53 -2.81
CA ARG A 35 -5.88 5.61 -2.62
C ARG A 35 -7.31 5.09 -2.72
N ASN A 36 -7.57 4.16 -3.64
CA ASN A 36 -8.90 3.55 -3.80
C ASN A 36 -9.30 2.64 -2.62
N MET A 37 -8.34 2.22 -1.78
CA MET A 37 -8.61 1.44 -0.56
C MET A 37 -8.96 2.32 0.65
N VAL A 38 -8.79 3.65 0.57
CA VAL A 38 -9.13 4.56 1.67
C VAL A 38 -10.62 4.50 1.94
N ASN A 39 -11.00 4.25 3.20
CA ASN A 39 -12.39 4.04 3.61
C ASN A 39 -13.10 2.89 2.84
N GLY A 40 -12.34 1.95 2.30
CA GLY A 40 -12.86 0.75 1.65
C GLY A 40 -13.08 -0.37 2.64
N GLU A 41 -14.23 -1.04 2.58
CA GLU A 41 -14.56 -2.18 3.45
C GLU A 41 -13.76 -3.44 3.09
N ALA A 42 -13.43 -3.62 1.81
CA ALA A 42 -12.72 -4.78 1.32
C ALA A 42 -11.34 -4.91 1.99
N LEU A 43 -11.10 -6.04 2.65
CA LEU A 43 -9.86 -6.34 3.39
C LEU A 43 -9.60 -5.46 4.63
N SER A 44 -10.54 -4.57 5.00
CA SER A 44 -10.44 -3.81 6.23
C SER A 44 -10.47 -4.75 7.45
N ASP A 45 -9.57 -4.51 8.39
CA ASP A 45 -9.41 -5.28 9.63
C ASP A 45 -9.58 -4.41 10.88
N ILE A 46 -9.99 -3.15 10.68
CA ILE A 46 -10.36 -2.21 11.73
C ILE A 46 -11.38 -1.16 11.23
N ILE A 47 -12.27 -0.76 12.13
CA ILE A 47 -13.27 0.28 11.93
C ILE A 47 -13.03 1.40 12.94
N PHE A 48 -12.99 2.65 12.48
CA PHE A 48 -13.01 3.81 13.35
C PHE A 48 -14.39 4.45 13.35
N ILE A 49 -14.95 4.69 14.53
CA ILE A 49 -16.21 5.43 14.68
C ILE A 49 -15.86 6.89 14.97
N VAL A 50 -16.07 7.77 14.01
CA VAL A 50 -15.76 9.21 14.08
C VAL A 50 -17.04 9.98 13.82
N GLU A 51 -17.45 10.86 14.74
CA GLU A 51 -18.74 11.57 14.64
C GLU A 51 -19.93 10.63 14.37
N ASP A 52 -19.92 9.47 15.04
CA ASP A 52 -20.91 8.38 14.90
C ASP A 52 -21.00 7.78 13.47
N ARG A 53 -19.99 8.03 12.62
CA ARG A 53 -19.86 7.46 11.28
C ARG A 53 -18.71 6.45 11.23
N PRO A 54 -18.89 5.29 10.59
CA PRO A 54 -17.82 4.32 10.43
C PRO A 54 -16.82 4.76 9.35
N ILE A 55 -15.54 4.47 9.59
CA ILE A 55 -14.45 4.58 8.64
C ILE A 55 -13.70 3.25 8.62
N HIS A 56 -13.68 2.59 7.47
CA HIS A 56 -12.97 1.32 7.29
C HIS A 56 -11.49 1.57 7.00
N ALA A 57 -10.60 0.81 7.65
CA ALA A 57 -9.17 0.95 7.43
C ALA A 57 -8.41 -0.38 7.58
N HIS A 58 -7.12 -0.33 7.23
CA HIS A 58 -6.22 -1.47 7.20
C HIS A 58 -5.07 -1.22 8.19
N LYS A 59 -4.97 -2.03 9.26
CA LYS A 59 -3.95 -1.89 10.30
C LYS A 59 -2.55 -1.83 9.70
N VAL A 60 -2.27 -2.68 8.70
CA VAL A 60 -0.95 -2.72 8.04
C VAL A 60 -0.52 -1.38 7.42
N LEU A 61 -1.45 -0.61 6.86
CA LEU A 61 -1.16 0.70 6.27
C LEU A 61 -1.05 1.78 7.35
N LEU A 62 -1.78 1.64 8.44
CA LEU A 62 -1.71 2.51 9.61
C LEU A 62 -0.43 2.33 10.44
N MET A 63 0.23 1.18 10.34
CA MET A 63 1.53 0.90 10.99
C MET A 63 2.63 1.92 10.62
N ARG A 64 2.40 2.78 9.64
CA ARG A 64 3.31 3.88 9.30
C ARG A 64 3.33 5.00 10.36
N SER A 65 2.36 5.01 11.27
CA SER A 65 2.30 5.95 12.40
C SER A 65 2.71 5.27 13.70
N PRO A 66 3.69 5.80 14.46
CA PRO A 66 4.07 5.27 15.77
C PRO A 66 2.89 5.18 16.76
N TYR A 67 1.91 6.08 16.65
CA TYR A 67 0.70 6.05 17.44
C TYR A 67 -0.12 4.78 17.18
N PHE A 68 -0.40 4.47 15.90
CA PHE A 68 -1.14 3.27 15.52
C PHE A 68 -0.35 2.00 15.76
N GLN A 69 0.98 2.02 15.60
CA GLN A 69 1.83 0.90 15.99
C GLN A 69 1.67 0.57 17.48
N ALA A 70 1.76 1.59 18.36
CA ALA A 70 1.61 1.41 19.79
C ALA A 70 0.18 0.95 20.16
N MET A 71 -0.83 1.47 19.48
CA MET A 71 -2.24 1.08 19.66
C MET A 71 -2.48 -0.40 19.30
N PHE A 72 -1.93 -0.87 18.18
CA PHE A 72 -2.21 -2.23 17.68
C PHE A 72 -1.29 -3.31 18.25
N LEU A 73 -0.05 -2.97 18.58
CA LEU A 73 0.93 -3.93 19.11
C LEU A 73 1.11 -3.83 20.63
N GLY A 74 0.56 -2.78 21.25
CA GLY A 74 0.66 -2.58 22.69
C GLY A 74 -0.14 -3.63 23.49
N PRO A 75 0.12 -3.76 24.79
CA PRO A 75 -0.62 -4.70 25.66
C PRO A 75 -2.02 -4.21 26.03
N MET A 76 -2.46 -3.06 25.51
CA MET A 76 -3.72 -2.42 25.87
C MET A 76 -4.91 -3.10 25.17
N MET A 77 -6.14 -2.89 25.68
CA MET A 77 -7.34 -3.56 25.14
C MET A 77 -7.59 -3.22 23.68
N GLU A 78 -7.25 -1.99 23.27
CA GLU A 78 -7.36 -1.46 21.92
C GLU A 78 -6.62 -2.32 20.88
N SER A 79 -5.54 -2.99 21.29
CA SER A 79 -4.79 -3.90 20.40
C SER A 79 -5.64 -5.06 19.86
N SER A 80 -6.58 -5.52 20.67
CA SER A 80 -7.48 -6.63 20.35
C SER A 80 -8.82 -6.17 19.73
N GLN A 81 -9.07 -4.87 19.70
CA GLN A 81 -10.31 -4.33 19.17
C GLN A 81 -10.28 -4.24 17.63
N SER A 82 -11.43 -4.53 17.04
CA SER A 82 -11.72 -4.32 15.61
C SER A 82 -12.51 -3.02 15.36
N GLU A 83 -12.98 -2.37 16.42
CA GLU A 83 -13.72 -1.10 16.37
C GLU A 83 -13.17 -0.14 17.42
N ILE A 84 -12.84 1.09 17.01
CA ILE A 84 -12.27 2.13 17.87
C ILE A 84 -13.04 3.43 17.68
N ARG A 85 -13.54 4.01 18.78
CA ARG A 85 -14.29 5.27 18.74
C ARG A 85 -13.36 6.45 19.01
N LEU A 86 -13.44 7.49 18.17
CA LEU A 86 -12.63 8.71 18.27
C LEU A 86 -13.54 9.92 18.49
N GLU A 87 -13.41 10.59 19.63
CA GLU A 87 -14.31 11.68 20.04
C GLU A 87 -13.79 13.08 19.68
N GLN A 88 -12.50 13.24 19.41
CA GLN A 88 -11.83 14.55 19.31
C GLN A 88 -11.29 14.85 17.90
N VAL A 89 -11.79 14.15 16.88
CA VAL A 89 -11.36 14.35 15.49
C VAL A 89 -12.57 14.48 14.59
N SER A 90 -12.50 15.40 13.62
CA SER A 90 -13.50 15.49 12.57
C SER A 90 -13.34 14.32 11.61
N TYR A 91 -14.46 13.80 11.10
CA TYR A 91 -14.48 12.73 10.11
C TYR A 91 -13.64 13.07 8.87
N ASP A 92 -13.78 14.29 8.35
CA ASP A 92 -13.10 14.71 7.13
C ASP A 92 -11.58 14.84 7.36
N ILE A 93 -11.19 15.38 8.52
CA ILE A 93 -9.78 15.45 8.92
C ILE A 93 -9.17 14.07 9.10
N PHE A 94 -9.92 13.12 9.69
CA PHE A 94 -9.43 11.76 9.86
C PHE A 94 -9.30 11.03 8.51
N LEU A 95 -10.22 11.23 7.56
CA LEU A 95 -10.08 10.71 6.21
C LEU A 95 -8.85 11.27 5.49
N LEU A 96 -8.56 12.57 5.63
CA LEU A 96 -7.34 13.17 5.08
C LEU A 96 -6.08 12.56 5.70
N LEU A 97 -6.08 12.30 7.01
CA LEU A 97 -4.99 11.58 7.67
C LEU A 97 -4.81 10.16 7.11
N LEU A 98 -5.91 9.43 6.88
CA LEU A 98 -5.83 8.11 6.27
C LEU A 98 -5.29 8.17 4.85
N GLU A 99 -5.76 9.10 4.01
CA GLU A 99 -5.23 9.26 2.65
C GLU A 99 -3.71 9.51 2.67
N TYR A 100 -3.25 10.35 3.60
CA TYR A 100 -1.82 10.58 3.79
C TYR A 100 -1.07 9.30 4.17
N LEU A 101 -1.57 8.52 5.12
CA LEU A 101 -0.92 7.25 5.52
C LEU A 101 -0.89 6.24 4.37
N TYR A 102 -1.91 6.22 3.51
CA TYR A 102 -2.01 5.28 2.39
C TYR A 102 -1.14 5.70 1.20
N THR A 103 -0.97 7.00 0.97
CA THR A 103 -0.44 7.51 -0.30
C THR A 103 0.76 8.45 -0.18
N ASP A 104 1.16 8.83 1.04
CA ASP A 104 2.15 9.88 1.34
C ASP A 104 1.81 11.26 0.76
N THR A 105 0.57 11.44 0.32
CA THR A 105 0.09 12.67 -0.30
C THR A 105 -1.29 13.00 0.22
N VAL A 106 -1.58 14.27 0.41
CA VAL A 106 -2.92 14.73 0.79
C VAL A 106 -3.15 16.14 0.25
N ARG A 107 -4.38 16.43 -0.15
CA ARG A 107 -4.78 17.77 -0.59
C ARG A 107 -5.68 18.39 0.46
N ILE A 108 -5.17 19.39 1.15
CA ILE A 108 -5.92 20.10 2.18
C ILE A 108 -6.64 21.26 1.48
N PRO A 109 -7.98 21.30 1.45
CA PRO A 109 -8.69 22.48 0.99
C PRO A 109 -8.37 23.66 1.92
N LEU A 110 -7.97 24.79 1.34
CA LEU A 110 -7.80 26.04 2.07
C LEU A 110 -9.14 26.78 1.96
N ASP A 111 -9.89 26.80 3.05
CA ASP A 111 -11.05 27.71 3.21
C ASP A 111 -10.57 29.15 3.50
#